data_AF-A0A6A6JT97-F1
#
_entry.id   AF-A0A6A6JT97-F1
#
_cell.length_a   1.000
_cell.length_b   1.000
_cell.length_c   1.000
_cell.angle_alpha   90.00
_cell.angle_beta   90.00
_cell.angle_gamma   90.00
#
_symmetry.space_group_name_H-M   'P 1'
#
loop_
_entity.id
_entity.type
_entity.pdbx_description
1 polymer ?
#
loop_
_entity_poly.entity_id
_entity_poly.type
_entity_poly.pdbx_seq_one_letter_code
_entity_poly.pdbx_strand_id
1 'polypeptide(L)'
;MQQVLGQEEVGFQSVEQEQALHAVLDGQTPLVVVLPTGGGKSLLFMVPACMDGSGVTVVVVPYRTLIQDLVGHIQKCGIRCMEWKHGESNPAAVVVVSADVAGNTISNGNFLGYANMLSGKGLLRRVVVDECHLIFTSSDWRPKLALLKNLRLLPCLLVLLTATLPPAREGELASSMLIQCAMYIRASTVRPNTRYFVSWCECGKAQDTALAICRRQQQRLADRREKGVVYCRSKQQCEDVVEALGCGYYHAGDPDRGEQLELEWVGGASW
;
A
#
# COMPACT_ATOMS: atom_id res chain seq x y z
N MET A 1 18.75 10.15 -3.00
CA MET A 1 18.39 9.45 -1.73
C MET A 1 18.42 10.39 -0.53
N GLN A 2 19.50 11.16 -0.30
CA GLN A 2 19.59 12.14 0.80
C GLN A 2 18.38 13.09 0.88
N GLN A 3 17.97 13.69 -0.24
CA GLN A 3 16.78 14.53 -0.30
C GLN A 3 15.50 13.80 0.16
N VAL A 4 15.30 12.55 -0.29
CA VAL A 4 14.09 11.78 0.00
C VAL A 4 14.05 11.33 1.46
N LEU A 5 15.20 10.93 2.01
CA LEU A 5 15.32 10.42 3.36
C LEU A 5 15.52 11.53 4.41
N GLY A 6 15.90 12.74 3.99
CA GLY A 6 16.20 13.87 4.89
C GLY A 6 17.42 13.62 5.78
N GLN A 7 18.39 12.83 5.32
CA GLN A 7 19.57 12.40 6.08
C GLN A 7 20.83 12.50 5.21
N GLU A 8 21.99 12.80 5.83
CA GLU A 8 23.29 12.87 5.14
C GLU A 8 23.83 11.47 4.82
N GLU A 9 23.81 10.55 5.78
CA GLU A 9 24.11 9.14 5.56
C GLU A 9 22.88 8.44 5.01
N VAL A 10 23.02 7.86 3.82
CA VAL A 10 21.95 7.10 3.17
C VAL A 10 22.48 5.78 2.65
N GLY A 11 21.64 4.76 2.72
CA GLY A 11 21.94 3.44 2.20
C GLY A 11 20.66 2.69 1.86
N PHE A 12 20.83 1.56 1.19
CA PHE A 12 19.73 0.64 0.92
C PHE A 12 19.46 -0.23 2.15
N GLN A 13 18.19 -0.53 2.38
CA GLN A 13 17.74 -1.42 3.45
C GLN A 13 17.97 -2.89 3.13
N SER A 14 18.09 -3.23 1.84
CA SER A 14 18.46 -4.56 1.37
C SER A 14 19.03 -4.50 -0.05
N VAL A 15 19.72 -5.57 -0.45
CA VAL A 15 20.26 -5.73 -1.81
C VAL A 15 19.12 -5.74 -2.84
N GLU A 16 17.97 -6.32 -2.51
CA GLU A 16 16.80 -6.35 -3.39
C GLU A 16 16.17 -4.96 -3.57
N GLN A 17 16.22 -4.10 -2.55
CA GLN A 17 15.79 -2.72 -2.70
C GLN A 17 16.70 -1.95 -3.68
N GLU A 18 18.01 -2.14 -3.56
CA GLU A 18 19.00 -1.57 -4.48
C GLU A 18 18.77 -2.05 -5.92
N GLN A 19 18.68 -3.38 -6.11
CA GLN A 19 18.40 -3.99 -7.41
C GLN A 19 17.08 -3.48 -7.99
N ALA A 20 16.03 -3.35 -7.17
CA ALA A 20 14.76 -2.81 -7.61
C ALA A 20 14.87 -1.34 -8.03
N LEU A 21 15.62 -0.51 -7.30
CA LEU A 21 15.80 0.88 -7.69
C LEU A 21 16.53 0.98 -9.02
N HIS A 22 17.61 0.21 -9.22
CA HIS A 22 18.32 0.15 -10.49
C HIS A 22 17.41 -0.29 -11.64
N ALA A 23 16.63 -1.37 -11.45
CA ALA A 23 15.69 -1.84 -12.46
C ALA A 23 14.62 -0.79 -12.81
N VAL A 24 14.15 0.01 -11.83
CA VAL A 24 13.21 1.11 -12.10
C VAL A 24 13.85 2.25 -12.90
N LEU A 25 15.13 2.53 -12.67
CA LEU A 25 15.88 3.56 -13.41
C LEU A 25 16.19 3.10 -14.85
N ASP A 26 16.48 1.81 -15.06
CA ASP A 26 16.80 1.25 -16.37
C ASP A 26 15.57 1.16 -17.30
N GLY A 27 14.38 0.90 -16.75
CA GLY A 27 13.12 1.32 -17.37
C GLY A 27 12.51 0.46 -18.48
N GLN A 28 12.90 -0.81 -18.69
CA GLN A 28 12.55 -1.55 -19.92
C GLN A 28 11.47 -2.64 -19.81
N THR A 29 11.26 -3.25 -18.64
CA THR A 29 10.35 -4.40 -18.49
C THR A 29 9.45 -4.19 -17.29
N PRO A 30 8.15 -4.57 -17.33
CA PRO A 30 7.30 -4.53 -16.15
C PRO A 30 7.99 -5.20 -14.96
N LEU A 31 7.97 -4.53 -13.81
CA LEU A 31 8.73 -4.94 -12.64
C LEU A 31 7.77 -5.24 -11.49
N VAL A 32 7.87 -6.43 -10.91
CA VAL A 32 7.19 -6.79 -9.67
C VAL A 32 8.22 -6.80 -8.55
N VAL A 33 7.98 -5.97 -7.54
CA VAL A 33 8.87 -5.84 -6.38
C VAL A 33 8.13 -6.27 -5.13
N VAL A 34 8.64 -7.33 -4.50
CA VAL A 34 8.11 -7.85 -3.24
C VAL A 34 9.12 -7.59 -2.12
N LEU A 35 8.85 -6.57 -1.31
CA LEU A 35 9.69 -6.18 -0.17
C LEU A 35 8.84 -6.13 1.11
N PRO A 36 9.39 -6.50 2.28
CA PRO A 36 8.65 -6.45 3.54
C PRO A 36 8.06 -5.06 3.82
N THR A 37 7.01 -4.99 4.64
CA THR A 37 6.50 -3.72 5.16
C THR A 37 7.63 -2.97 5.85
N GLY A 38 7.78 -1.67 5.57
CA GLY A 38 8.91 -0.89 6.04
C GLY A 38 10.22 -1.08 5.25
N GLY A 39 10.28 -2.04 4.32
CA GLY A 39 11.43 -2.29 3.43
C GLY A 39 11.69 -1.22 2.34
N GLY A 40 11.20 0.00 2.58
CA GLY A 40 11.51 1.17 1.76
C GLY A 40 11.01 1.13 0.31
N LYS A 41 9.85 0.51 0.07
CA LYS A 41 9.18 0.49 -1.25
C LYS A 41 8.96 1.89 -1.83
N SER A 42 8.66 2.88 -0.99
CA SER A 42 8.42 4.26 -1.45
C SER A 42 9.62 4.89 -2.13
N LEU A 43 10.85 4.52 -1.74
CA LEU A 43 12.07 5.01 -2.41
C LEU A 43 12.11 4.65 -3.89
N LEU A 44 11.50 3.53 -4.28
CA LEU A 44 11.49 3.02 -5.66
C LEU A 44 10.73 3.92 -6.62
N PHE A 45 9.91 4.84 -6.14
CA PHE A 45 9.24 5.84 -6.99
C PHE A 45 9.61 7.28 -6.63
N MET A 46 9.95 7.55 -5.36
CA MET A 46 10.37 8.90 -4.93
C MET A 46 11.75 9.27 -5.46
N VAL A 47 12.73 8.36 -5.40
CA VAL A 47 14.09 8.65 -5.89
C VAL A 47 14.10 8.87 -7.41
N PRO A 48 13.48 8.01 -8.23
CA PRO A 48 13.39 8.29 -9.67
C PRO A 48 12.66 9.60 -9.99
N ALA A 49 11.59 9.94 -9.25
CA ALA A 49 10.87 11.20 -9.47
C ALA A 49 11.72 12.46 -9.20
N CYS A 50 12.72 12.39 -8.31
CA CYS A 50 13.70 13.46 -8.14
C CYS A 50 14.67 13.58 -9.33
N MET A 51 14.92 12.48 -10.04
CA MET A 51 15.95 12.39 -11.09
C MET A 51 15.42 12.72 -12.48
N ASP A 52 14.13 12.48 -12.75
CA ASP A 52 13.55 12.56 -14.09
C ASP A 52 13.30 13.99 -14.63
N GLY A 53 13.68 15.03 -13.88
CA GLY A 53 13.48 16.42 -14.26
C GLY A 53 12.00 16.78 -14.45
N SER A 54 11.56 16.95 -15.70
CA SER A 54 10.15 17.20 -16.04
C SER A 54 9.29 15.93 -16.14
N GLY A 55 9.90 14.75 -16.01
CA GLY A 55 9.19 13.48 -16.05
C GLY A 55 8.21 13.28 -14.89
N VAL A 56 7.17 12.51 -15.15
CA VAL A 56 6.07 12.23 -14.22
C VAL A 56 6.06 10.76 -13.85
N THR A 57 6.05 10.51 -12.54
CA THR A 57 5.75 9.21 -11.96
C THR A 57 4.31 9.20 -11.46
N VAL A 58 3.50 8.28 -11.97
CA VAL A 58 2.15 8.03 -11.45
C VAL A 58 2.25 6.98 -10.35
N VAL A 59 1.60 7.22 -9.21
CA VAL A 59 1.47 6.24 -8.12
C VAL A 59 0.00 5.94 -7.89
N VAL A 60 -0.41 4.72 -8.19
CA VAL A 60 -1.76 4.20 -7.97
C VAL A 60 -1.80 3.58 -6.59
N VAL A 61 -2.65 4.12 -5.71
CA VAL A 61 -2.83 3.60 -4.36
C VAL A 61 -4.21 3.00 -4.16
N PRO A 62 -4.31 1.85 -3.47
CA PRO A 62 -5.59 1.19 -3.28
C PRO A 62 -6.45 1.92 -2.25
N TYR A 63 -5.89 2.49 -1.19
CA TYR A 63 -6.69 3.06 -0.11
C TYR A 63 -6.73 4.59 -0.22
N ARG A 64 -7.94 5.15 -0.34
CA ARG A 64 -8.13 6.61 -0.45
C ARG A 64 -7.62 7.38 0.76
N THR A 65 -7.79 6.81 1.95
CA THR A 65 -7.32 7.40 3.21
C THR A 65 -5.81 7.62 3.20
N LEU A 66 -5.05 6.75 2.51
CA LEU A 66 -3.59 6.87 2.43
C LEU A 66 -3.10 7.89 1.39
N ILE A 67 -3.98 8.42 0.52
CA ILE A 67 -3.56 9.36 -0.54
C ILE A 67 -3.02 10.64 0.06
N GLN A 68 -3.74 11.24 1.01
CA GLN A 68 -3.37 12.53 1.58
C GLN A 68 -2.06 12.43 2.36
N ASP A 69 -1.91 11.38 3.17
CA ASP A 69 -0.68 11.10 3.91
C ASP A 69 0.51 10.90 2.97
N LEU A 70 0.33 10.13 1.90
CA LEU A 70 1.38 9.89 0.92
C LEU A 70 1.78 11.18 0.19
N VAL A 71 0.81 11.97 -0.27
CA VAL A 71 1.06 13.26 -0.92
C VAL A 71 1.82 14.20 0.03
N GLY A 72 1.35 14.32 1.28
CA GLY A 72 1.99 15.16 2.29
C GLY A 72 3.40 14.71 2.61
N HIS A 73 3.64 13.39 2.71
CA HIS A 73 4.98 12.84 2.92
C HIS A 73 5.92 13.17 1.74
N ILE A 74 5.48 12.96 0.50
CA ILE A 74 6.29 13.24 -0.69
C ILE A 74 6.61 14.74 -0.81
N GLN A 75 5.64 15.61 -0.51
CA GLN A 75 5.85 17.06 -0.51
C GLN A 75 6.84 17.51 0.57
N LYS A 76 6.82 16.90 1.76
CA LYS A 76 7.81 17.16 2.83
C LYS A 76 9.24 16.79 2.41
N CYS A 77 9.41 15.83 1.51
CA CYS A 77 10.69 15.49 0.88
C CYS A 77 11.11 16.47 -0.24
N GLY A 78 10.39 17.58 -0.44
CA GLY A 78 10.67 18.59 -1.45
C GLY A 78 10.32 18.16 -2.89
N ILE A 79 9.50 17.12 -3.05
CA ILE A 79 9.06 16.64 -4.37
C ILE A 79 7.70 17.23 -4.68
N ARG A 80 7.54 17.86 -5.86
CA ARG A 80 6.23 18.30 -6.34
C ARG A 80 5.32 17.09 -6.51
N CYS A 81 4.31 16.98 -5.66
CA CYS A 81 3.35 15.89 -5.67
C CYS A 81 1.92 16.42 -5.59
N MET A 82 1.00 15.74 -6.25
CA MET A 82 -0.44 16.04 -6.20
C MET A 82 -1.27 14.75 -6.21
N GLU A 83 -2.48 14.83 -5.67
CA GLU A 83 -3.54 13.87 -5.96
C GLU A 83 -4.19 14.22 -7.31
N TRP A 84 -4.32 13.25 -8.21
CA TRP A 84 -5.11 13.42 -9.43
C TRP A 84 -6.60 13.35 -9.13
N LYS A 85 -7.32 14.37 -9.58
CA LYS A 85 -8.79 14.44 -9.57
C LYS A 85 -9.29 14.63 -10.99
N HIS A 86 -10.57 14.31 -11.21
CA HIS A 86 -11.17 14.45 -12.52
C HIS A 86 -11.09 15.90 -13.01
N GLY A 87 -10.66 16.09 -14.26
CA GLY A 87 -10.43 17.42 -14.86
C GLY A 87 -9.03 17.99 -14.66
N GLU A 88 -8.18 17.36 -13.84
CA GLU A 88 -6.78 17.80 -13.68
C GLU A 88 -5.97 17.59 -14.95
N SER A 89 -5.15 18.59 -15.28
CA SER A 89 -4.32 18.61 -16.50
C SER A 89 -2.88 19.02 -16.28
N ASN A 90 -2.56 19.69 -15.16
CA ASN A 90 -1.21 20.13 -14.86
C ASN A 90 -0.45 19.03 -14.10
N PRO A 91 0.70 18.53 -14.60
CA PRO A 91 1.45 17.51 -13.90
C PRO A 91 2.35 18.02 -12.77
N ALA A 92 2.43 17.23 -11.71
CA ALA A 92 3.51 17.26 -10.73
C ALA A 92 4.57 16.19 -11.05
N ALA A 93 5.71 16.21 -10.36
CA ALA A 93 6.74 15.17 -10.54
C ALA A 93 6.21 13.79 -10.11
N VAL A 94 5.37 13.77 -9.07
CA VAL A 94 4.59 12.59 -8.66
C VAL A 94 3.10 12.90 -8.69
N VAL A 95 2.34 12.03 -9.35
CA VAL A 95 0.87 12.12 -9.43
C VAL A 95 0.28 10.90 -8.76
N VAL A 96 -0.34 11.08 -7.60
CA VAL A 96 -0.99 10.02 -6.83
C VAL A 96 -2.44 9.89 -7.29
N VAL A 97 -2.92 8.68 -7.54
CA VAL A 97 -4.30 8.43 -7.98
C VAL A 97 -4.89 7.22 -7.27
N SER A 98 -6.20 7.28 -6.97
CA SER A 98 -6.91 6.13 -6.41
C SER A 98 -7.03 5.00 -7.45
N ALA A 99 -6.80 3.77 -7.00
CA ALA A 99 -7.06 2.56 -7.77
C ALA A 99 -8.51 2.45 -8.29
N ASP A 100 -9.47 3.09 -7.61
CA ASP A 100 -10.89 3.08 -8.05
C ASP A 100 -11.13 3.83 -9.36
N VAL A 101 -10.20 4.71 -9.77
CA VAL A 101 -10.35 5.53 -10.97
C VAL A 101 -9.22 5.32 -11.97
N ALA A 102 -8.04 4.87 -11.53
CA ALA A 102 -6.86 4.73 -12.38
C ALA A 102 -7.05 3.79 -13.58
N GLY A 103 -7.80 2.70 -13.40
CA GLY A 103 -8.09 1.74 -14.47
C GLY A 103 -9.34 2.06 -15.29
N ASN A 104 -10.10 3.09 -14.93
CA ASN A 104 -11.42 3.33 -15.52
C ASN A 104 -11.32 3.89 -16.94
N THR A 105 -12.04 3.29 -17.88
CA THR A 105 -12.15 3.71 -19.29
C THR A 105 -13.42 4.50 -19.57
N ILE A 106 -14.39 4.49 -18.66
CA ILE A 106 -15.71 5.09 -18.84
C ILE A 106 -15.66 6.54 -18.38
N SER A 107 -15.64 7.48 -19.34
CA SER A 107 -15.88 8.94 -19.25
C SER A 107 -14.83 9.72 -20.05
N ASN A 108 -15.25 10.81 -20.72
CA ASN A 108 -14.30 11.81 -21.25
C ASN A 108 -13.52 12.44 -20.07
N GLY A 109 -12.21 12.62 -20.22
CA GLY A 109 -11.36 13.17 -19.15
C GLY A 109 -11.05 12.18 -18.00
N ASN A 110 -11.13 10.86 -18.27
CA ASN A 110 -10.67 9.85 -17.31
C ASN A 110 -9.14 9.89 -17.10
N PHE A 111 -8.67 9.15 -16.09
CA PHE A 111 -7.26 9.11 -15.73
C PHE A 111 -6.37 8.58 -16.87
N LEU A 112 -6.83 7.56 -17.61
CA LEU A 112 -6.08 7.01 -18.74
C LEU A 112 -5.88 8.05 -19.85
N GLY A 113 -6.85 8.94 -20.09
CA GLY A 113 -6.73 10.07 -21.00
C GLY A 113 -5.68 11.08 -20.53
N TYR A 114 -5.66 11.41 -19.24
CA TYR A 114 -4.60 12.23 -18.63
C TYR A 114 -3.21 11.58 -18.79
N ALA A 115 -3.07 10.30 -18.47
CA ALA A 115 -1.81 9.58 -18.59
C ALA A 115 -1.33 9.48 -20.05
N ASN A 116 -2.24 9.25 -21.01
CA ASN A 116 -1.93 9.28 -22.44
C ASN A 116 -1.50 10.68 -22.90
N MET A 117 -2.12 11.75 -22.40
CA MET A 117 -1.67 13.13 -22.66
C MET A 117 -0.24 13.36 -22.17
N LEU A 118 0.11 12.88 -20.97
CA LEU A 118 1.48 12.96 -20.46
C LEU A 118 2.44 12.15 -21.33
N SER A 119 2.03 10.94 -21.74
CA SER A 119 2.82 10.09 -22.61
C SER A 119 3.09 10.73 -23.97
N GLY A 120 2.06 11.34 -24.59
CA GLY A 120 2.20 12.03 -25.88
C GLY A 120 3.11 13.26 -25.81
N LYS A 121 3.25 13.86 -24.63
CA LYS A 121 4.21 14.95 -24.37
C LYS A 121 5.61 14.45 -23.98
N GLY A 122 5.84 13.13 -23.94
CA GLY A 122 7.11 12.54 -23.48
C GLY A 122 7.38 12.73 -21.99
N LEU A 123 6.34 13.03 -21.19
CA LEU A 123 6.46 13.31 -19.76
C LEU A 123 6.22 12.07 -18.89
N LEU A 124 5.38 11.11 -19.33
CA LEU A 124 5.10 9.92 -18.52
C LEU A 124 6.31 8.99 -18.49
N ARG A 125 6.91 8.79 -17.30
CA ARG A 125 8.07 7.91 -17.13
C ARG A 125 7.68 6.52 -16.68
N ARG A 126 6.81 6.45 -15.66
CA ARG A 126 6.36 5.18 -15.08
C ARG A 126 5.05 5.29 -14.35
N VAL A 127 4.38 4.15 -14.22
CA VAL A 127 3.21 3.92 -13.39
C VAL A 127 3.58 2.90 -12.32
N VAL A 128 3.35 3.24 -11.07
CA VAL A 128 3.62 2.42 -9.90
C VAL A 128 2.27 2.05 -9.30
N VAL A 129 2.01 0.76 -9.04
CA VAL A 129 0.81 0.30 -8.35
C VAL A 129 1.21 -0.28 -7.01
N ASP A 130 0.80 0.40 -5.94
CA ASP A 130 1.02 -0.05 -4.58
C ASP A 130 -0.03 -1.09 -4.16
N GLU A 131 0.38 -1.99 -3.26
CA GLU A 131 -0.36 -3.18 -2.86
C GLU A 131 -1.03 -3.93 -4.03
N CYS A 132 -0.23 -4.22 -5.05
CA CYS A 132 -0.70 -4.79 -6.32
C CYS A 132 -1.45 -6.13 -6.17
N HIS A 133 -1.20 -6.89 -5.11
CA HIS A 133 -1.91 -8.14 -4.82
C HIS A 133 -3.43 -7.96 -4.69
N LEU A 134 -3.90 -6.78 -4.26
CA LEU A 134 -5.32 -6.48 -4.10
C LEU A 134 -6.13 -6.57 -5.41
N ILE A 135 -5.45 -6.47 -6.56
CA ILE A 135 -6.06 -6.56 -7.89
C ILE A 135 -6.84 -7.88 -8.06
N PHE A 136 -6.37 -8.96 -7.45
CA PHE A 136 -7.02 -10.28 -7.53
C PHE A 136 -7.47 -10.82 -6.17
N THR A 137 -6.88 -10.38 -5.04
CA THR A 137 -7.33 -10.81 -3.71
C THR A 137 -8.55 -10.04 -3.20
N SER A 138 -8.95 -8.95 -3.86
CA SER A 138 -10.05 -8.10 -3.43
C SER A 138 -10.99 -7.68 -4.56
N SER A 139 -10.83 -8.26 -5.76
CA SER A 139 -11.67 -7.97 -6.92
C SER A 139 -13.14 -8.28 -6.69
N ASP A 140 -13.47 -9.30 -5.90
CA ASP A 140 -14.84 -9.77 -5.71
C ASP A 140 -15.74 -8.72 -5.05
N TRP A 141 -15.21 -7.99 -4.07
CA TRP A 141 -15.93 -6.93 -3.37
C TRP A 141 -15.52 -5.53 -3.81
N ARG A 142 -14.39 -5.39 -4.53
CA ARG A 142 -13.94 -4.14 -5.15
C ARG A 142 -13.63 -4.32 -6.65
N PRO A 143 -14.65 -4.51 -7.51
CA PRO A 143 -14.47 -4.87 -8.92
C PRO A 143 -13.65 -3.87 -9.74
N LYS A 144 -13.62 -2.60 -9.30
CA LYS A 144 -12.82 -1.54 -9.94
C LYS A 144 -11.32 -1.86 -9.97
N LEU A 145 -10.80 -2.65 -9.02
CA LEU A 145 -9.39 -3.04 -9.00
C LEU A 145 -9.01 -3.92 -10.20
N ALA A 146 -9.93 -4.74 -10.71
CA ALA A 146 -9.68 -5.56 -11.90
C ALA A 146 -9.48 -4.72 -13.18
N LEU A 147 -9.90 -3.44 -13.16
CA LEU A 147 -9.68 -2.50 -14.27
C LEU A 147 -8.25 -1.98 -14.32
N LEU A 148 -7.44 -2.17 -13.27
CA LEU A 148 -6.04 -1.70 -13.24
C LEU A 148 -5.17 -2.35 -14.32
N LYS A 149 -5.58 -3.50 -14.87
CA LYS A 149 -4.95 -4.09 -16.07
C LYS A 149 -4.87 -3.12 -17.25
N ASN A 150 -5.78 -2.15 -17.34
CA ASN A 150 -5.79 -1.15 -18.40
C ASN A 150 -4.59 -0.20 -18.32
N LEU A 151 -3.90 -0.09 -17.18
CA LEU A 151 -2.64 0.65 -17.07
C LEU A 151 -1.55 0.07 -17.96
N ARG A 152 -1.65 -1.22 -18.33
CA ARG A 152 -0.73 -1.89 -19.26
C ARG A 152 -0.75 -1.29 -20.67
N LEU A 153 -1.82 -0.58 -21.03
CA LEU A 153 -1.98 0.12 -22.31
C LEU A 153 -1.08 1.37 -22.41
N LEU A 154 -0.60 1.90 -21.29
CA LEU A 154 0.29 3.06 -21.27
C LEU A 154 1.70 2.64 -21.69
N PRO A 155 2.35 3.34 -22.63
CA PRO A 155 3.68 2.97 -23.14
C PRO A 155 4.79 3.50 -22.20
N CYS A 156 4.76 3.07 -20.94
CA CYS A 156 5.74 3.41 -19.92
C CYS A 156 6.08 2.21 -19.04
N LEU A 157 7.11 2.34 -18.20
CA LEU A 157 7.43 1.30 -17.21
C LEU A 157 6.25 1.12 -16.23
N LEU A 158 5.83 -0.13 -16.04
CA LEU A 158 4.87 -0.51 -15.01
C LEU A 158 5.61 -1.18 -13.85
N VAL A 159 5.48 -0.61 -12.64
CA VAL A 159 6.07 -1.13 -11.40
C VAL A 159 4.96 -1.56 -10.46
N LEU A 160 5.00 -2.81 -9.98
CA LEU A 160 4.01 -3.38 -9.07
C LEU A 160 4.67 -3.66 -7.73
N LEU A 161 4.20 -3.00 -6.68
CA LEU A 161 4.79 -3.07 -5.34
C LEU A 161 3.87 -3.83 -4.39
N THR A 162 4.44 -4.68 -3.55
CA THR A 162 3.69 -5.36 -2.47
C THR A 162 4.63 -5.93 -1.39
N ALA A 163 4.08 -6.19 -0.20
CA ALA A 163 4.76 -6.95 0.86
C ALA A 163 4.26 -8.39 1.03
N THR A 164 3.15 -8.76 0.40
CA THR A 164 2.32 -9.90 0.85
C THR A 164 1.98 -10.88 -0.27
N LEU A 165 2.60 -10.77 -1.45
CA LEU A 165 2.40 -11.71 -2.55
C LEU A 165 3.26 -12.97 -2.34
N PRO A 166 2.66 -14.16 -2.10
CA PRO A 166 3.42 -15.40 -2.05
C PRO A 166 3.82 -15.87 -3.46
N PRO A 167 4.96 -16.59 -3.63
CA PRO A 167 5.40 -17.09 -4.94
C PRO A 167 4.34 -17.91 -5.68
N ALA A 168 3.57 -18.73 -4.96
CA ALA A 168 2.51 -19.56 -5.53
C ALA A 168 1.36 -18.77 -6.20
N ARG A 169 1.23 -17.46 -5.91
CA ARG A 169 0.17 -16.60 -6.48
C ARG A 169 0.72 -15.55 -7.47
N GLU A 170 1.99 -15.63 -7.86
CA GLU A 170 2.57 -14.74 -8.88
C GLU A 170 1.88 -14.89 -10.24
N GLY A 171 1.47 -16.12 -10.60
CA GLY A 171 0.71 -16.39 -11.83
C GLY A 171 -0.65 -15.68 -11.86
N GLU A 172 -1.32 -15.55 -10.71
CA GLU A 172 -2.58 -14.81 -10.60
C GLU A 172 -2.36 -13.32 -10.86
N LEU A 173 -1.37 -12.71 -10.20
CA LEU A 173 -1.01 -11.32 -10.47
C LEU A 173 -0.65 -11.10 -11.93
N ALA A 174 0.17 -11.98 -12.50
CA ALA A 174 0.63 -11.87 -13.87
C ALA A 174 -0.53 -11.92 -14.88
N SER A 175 -1.50 -12.80 -14.63
CA SER A 175 -2.70 -12.95 -15.45
C SER A 175 -3.64 -11.75 -15.28
N SER A 176 -3.85 -11.29 -14.06
CA SER A 176 -4.72 -10.14 -13.76
C SER A 176 -4.18 -8.83 -14.32
N MET A 177 -2.87 -8.62 -14.34
CA MET A 177 -2.23 -7.39 -14.84
C MET A 177 -1.69 -7.48 -16.27
N LEU A 178 -1.78 -8.65 -16.92
CA LEU A 178 -1.28 -8.88 -18.29
C LEU A 178 0.24 -8.63 -18.42
N ILE A 179 1.01 -9.23 -17.51
CA ILE A 179 2.47 -9.02 -17.38
C ILE A 179 3.26 -10.34 -17.30
N GLN A 180 2.96 -11.30 -18.18
CA GLN A 180 3.60 -12.63 -18.17
C GLN A 180 5.14 -12.58 -18.27
N CYS A 181 5.71 -11.52 -18.85
CA CYS A 181 7.15 -11.32 -18.98
C CYS A 181 7.75 -10.37 -17.93
N ALA A 182 7.08 -10.17 -16.78
CA ALA A 182 7.59 -9.27 -15.75
C ALA A 182 8.86 -9.80 -15.09
N MET A 183 9.78 -8.89 -14.78
CA MET A 183 10.91 -9.16 -13.89
C MET A 183 10.41 -9.17 -12.44
N TYR A 184 10.85 -10.14 -11.64
CA TYR A 184 10.53 -10.23 -10.22
C TYR A 184 11.78 -9.96 -9.38
N ILE A 185 11.67 -9.04 -8.43
CA ILE A 185 12.67 -8.80 -7.38
C ILE A 185 11.98 -9.00 -6.05
N ARG A 186 12.48 -9.97 -5.26
CA ARG A 186 11.81 -10.45 -4.06
C ARG A 186 12.81 -10.58 -2.91
N ALA A 187 12.58 -9.82 -1.84
CA ALA A 187 13.23 -10.03 -0.56
C ALA A 187 12.44 -11.03 0.30
N SER A 188 13.10 -11.57 1.32
CA SER A 188 12.40 -12.31 2.37
C SER A 188 11.40 -11.41 3.09
N THR A 189 10.16 -11.87 3.19
CA THR A 189 9.09 -11.21 3.95
C THR A 189 8.92 -11.83 5.35
N VAL A 190 9.82 -12.73 5.73
CA VAL A 190 9.84 -13.38 7.05
C VAL A 190 10.08 -12.33 8.14
N ARG A 191 9.27 -12.39 9.18
CA ARG A 191 9.45 -11.58 10.40
C ARG A 191 9.95 -12.49 11.51
N PRO A 192 11.28 -12.56 11.76
CA PRO A 192 11.84 -13.49 12.76
C PRO A 192 11.32 -13.23 14.18
N ASN A 193 10.89 -12.00 14.45
CA ASN A 193 10.30 -11.59 15.72
C ASN A 193 8.78 -11.84 15.81
N THR A 194 8.18 -12.53 14.83
CA THR A 194 6.74 -12.85 14.82
C THR A 194 6.51 -14.33 15.06
N ARG A 195 5.78 -14.65 16.12
CA ARG A 195 5.34 -16.02 16.43
C ARG A 195 3.91 -16.23 15.95
N TYR A 196 3.68 -17.28 15.16
CA TYR A 196 2.35 -17.71 14.76
C TYR A 196 1.79 -18.72 15.76
N PHE A 197 0.49 -18.60 16.05
CA PHE A 197 -0.25 -19.53 16.89
C PHE A 197 -1.66 -19.66 16.34
N VAL A 198 -2.13 -20.90 16.14
CA VAL A 198 -3.49 -21.20 15.70
C VAL A 198 -4.19 -21.94 16.83
N SER A 199 -5.30 -21.39 17.31
CA SER A 199 -6.18 -22.06 18.26
C SER A 199 -7.41 -22.58 17.53
N TRP A 200 -7.61 -23.88 17.57
CA TRP A 200 -8.84 -24.51 17.08
C TRP A 200 -9.96 -24.33 18.10
N CYS A 201 -11.19 -24.22 17.62
CA CYS A 201 -12.39 -24.10 18.46
C CYS A 201 -13.53 -24.92 17.87
N GLU A 202 -14.52 -25.23 18.70
CA GLU A 202 -15.78 -25.81 18.21
C GLU A 202 -16.51 -24.82 17.29
N CYS A 203 -17.31 -25.36 16.36
CA CYS A 203 -18.16 -24.54 15.50
C CYS A 203 -19.05 -23.63 16.36
N GLY A 204 -19.11 -22.34 16.02
CA GLY A 204 -19.85 -21.33 16.78
C GLY A 204 -19.11 -20.72 17.98
N LYS A 205 -18.02 -21.31 18.47
CA LYS A 205 -17.27 -20.82 19.66
C LYS A 205 -16.02 -19.99 19.34
N ALA A 206 -15.88 -19.53 18.10
CA ALA A 206 -14.69 -18.79 17.66
C ALA A 206 -14.49 -17.49 18.45
N GLN A 207 -15.57 -16.74 18.66
CA GLN A 207 -15.52 -15.47 19.40
C GLN A 207 -15.20 -15.71 20.88
N ASP A 208 -15.86 -16.66 21.54
CA ASP A 208 -15.59 -17.01 22.95
C ASP A 208 -14.13 -17.45 23.15
N THR A 209 -13.63 -18.27 22.23
CA THR A 209 -12.24 -18.75 22.26
C THR A 209 -11.27 -17.58 22.06
N ALA A 210 -11.55 -16.69 21.11
CA ALA A 210 -10.74 -15.49 20.87
C ALA A 210 -10.74 -14.56 22.09
N LEU A 211 -11.91 -14.32 22.71
CA LEU A 211 -12.04 -13.50 23.92
C LEU A 211 -11.29 -14.11 25.11
N ALA A 212 -11.37 -15.43 25.31
CA ALA A 212 -10.64 -16.11 26.36
C ALA A 212 -9.11 -15.98 26.18
N ILE A 213 -8.63 -16.07 24.93
CA ILE A 213 -7.23 -15.81 24.60
C ILE A 213 -6.88 -14.35 24.87
N CYS A 214 -7.69 -13.40 24.40
CA CYS A 214 -7.46 -11.97 24.57
C CYS A 214 -7.38 -11.58 26.05
N ARG A 215 -8.31 -12.04 26.89
CA ARG A 215 -8.28 -11.80 28.35
C ARG A 215 -6.99 -12.29 29.00
N ARG A 216 -6.52 -13.48 28.61
CA ARG A 216 -5.24 -14.03 29.10
C ARG A 216 -4.04 -13.18 28.65
N GLN A 217 -4.09 -12.66 27.42
CA GLN A 217 -3.03 -11.82 26.88
C GLN A 217 -3.06 -10.40 27.45
N GLN A 218 -4.25 -9.84 27.75
CA GLN A 218 -4.42 -8.47 28.25
C GLN A 218 -3.63 -8.24 29.53
N GLN A 219 -3.68 -9.18 30.48
CA GLN A 219 -2.87 -9.10 31.71
C GLN A 219 -1.37 -9.09 31.40
N ARG A 220 -0.90 -10.00 30.54
CA ARG A 220 0.51 -10.07 30.14
C ARG A 220 0.98 -8.81 29.41
N LEU A 221 0.12 -8.25 28.55
CA LEU A 221 0.39 -7.02 27.82
C LEU A 221 0.48 -5.83 28.78
N ALA A 222 -0.44 -5.73 29.75
CA ALA A 222 -0.44 -4.68 30.77
C ALA A 222 0.83 -4.73 31.64
N ASP A 223 1.21 -5.92 32.14
CA ASP A 223 2.41 -6.10 32.97
C ASP A 223 3.69 -5.67 32.25
N ARG A 224 3.74 -5.85 30.92
CA ARG A 224 4.88 -5.50 30.08
C ARG A 224 4.77 -4.14 29.41
N ARG A 225 3.66 -3.42 29.61
CA ARG A 225 3.30 -2.20 28.87
C ARG A 225 3.38 -2.38 27.35
N GLU A 226 3.02 -3.56 26.88
CA GLU A 226 2.92 -3.92 25.47
C GLU A 226 1.50 -3.61 24.96
N LYS A 227 1.37 -3.45 23.64
CA LYS A 227 0.09 -3.14 22.99
C LYS A 227 -0.38 -4.34 22.16
N GLY A 228 -1.69 -4.48 22.03
CA GLY A 228 -2.33 -5.52 21.21
C GLY A 228 -3.33 -4.92 20.23
N VAL A 229 -3.59 -5.65 19.14
CA VAL A 229 -4.63 -5.32 18.15
C VAL A 229 -5.46 -6.58 17.89
N VAL A 230 -6.78 -6.44 17.88
CA VAL A 230 -7.72 -7.53 17.59
C VAL A 230 -8.47 -7.19 16.30
N TYR A 231 -8.30 -8.04 15.28
CA TYR A 231 -9.04 -7.90 14.02
C TYR A 231 -10.34 -8.69 14.07
N CYS A 232 -11.46 -8.00 13.86
CA CYS A 232 -12.80 -8.59 13.83
C CYS A 232 -13.33 -8.67 12.39
N ARG A 233 -14.20 -9.64 12.10
CA ARG A 233 -14.74 -9.84 10.74
C ARG A 233 -15.86 -8.84 10.42
N SER A 234 -16.62 -8.41 11.42
CA SER A 234 -17.75 -7.47 11.27
C SER A 234 -17.69 -6.36 12.31
N LYS A 235 -18.43 -5.27 12.07
CA LYS A 235 -18.59 -4.17 13.04
C LYS A 235 -19.20 -4.66 14.35
N GLN A 236 -20.25 -5.49 14.24
CA GLN A 236 -20.90 -6.10 15.41
C GLN A 236 -19.90 -6.89 16.27
N GLN A 237 -19.07 -7.73 15.67
CA GLN A 237 -18.05 -8.47 16.42
C GLN A 237 -17.04 -7.54 17.11
N CYS A 238 -16.71 -6.41 16.47
CA CYS A 238 -15.83 -5.41 17.07
C CYS A 238 -16.48 -4.80 18.32
N GLU A 239 -17.75 -4.41 18.24
CA GLU A 239 -18.53 -3.87 19.35
C GLU A 239 -18.66 -4.88 20.51
N ASP A 240 -18.95 -6.15 20.21
CA ASP A 240 -19.03 -7.21 21.22
C ASP A 240 -17.68 -7.41 21.93
N VAL A 241 -16.56 -7.31 21.19
CA VAL A 241 -15.20 -7.44 21.76
C VAL A 241 -14.87 -6.25 22.66
N VAL A 242 -15.27 -5.03 22.26
CA VAL A 242 -15.11 -3.82 23.08
C VAL A 242 -15.85 -3.96 24.39
N GLU A 243 -17.11 -4.38 24.36
CA GLU A 243 -17.91 -4.60 25.56
C GLU A 243 -17.26 -5.66 26.46
N ALA A 244 -16.73 -6.73 25.88
CA ALA A 244 -16.15 -7.85 26.61
C ALA A 244 -14.75 -7.62 27.19
N LEU A 245 -13.96 -6.70 26.63
CA LEU A 245 -12.55 -6.44 26.99
C LEU A 245 -12.28 -5.03 27.51
N GLY A 246 -13.20 -4.08 27.35
CA GLY A 246 -13.02 -2.69 27.73
C GLY A 246 -11.99 -1.92 26.88
N CYS A 247 -11.70 -2.39 25.66
CA CYS A 247 -10.66 -1.79 24.82
C CYS A 247 -11.22 -0.72 23.85
N GLY A 248 -10.35 0.13 23.31
CA GLY A 248 -10.70 1.00 22.18
C GLY A 248 -11.00 0.21 20.90
N TYR A 249 -11.70 0.84 19.94
CA TYR A 249 -12.02 0.24 18.65
C TYR A 249 -11.91 1.21 17.49
N TYR A 250 -11.76 0.64 16.29
CA TYR A 250 -11.78 1.36 15.03
C TYR A 250 -12.55 0.57 13.97
N HIS A 251 -13.38 1.26 13.20
CA HIS A 251 -13.96 0.74 11.96
C HIS A 251 -14.17 1.89 10.96
N ALA A 252 -14.20 1.59 9.66
CA ALA A 252 -14.25 2.58 8.58
C ALA A 252 -15.47 3.54 8.57
N GLY A 253 -16.46 3.33 9.45
CA GLY A 253 -17.62 4.22 9.59
C GLY A 253 -17.41 5.44 10.48
N ASP A 254 -16.27 5.58 11.15
CA ASP A 254 -16.00 6.67 12.12
C ASP A 254 -14.54 7.15 12.00
N PRO A 255 -14.25 8.06 11.03
CA PRO A 255 -12.89 8.49 10.72
C PRO A 255 -12.27 9.37 11.81
N ASP A 256 -13.03 10.30 12.36
CA ASP A 256 -12.56 11.29 13.36
C ASP A 256 -12.11 10.58 14.65
N ARG A 257 -12.83 9.52 15.03
CA ARG A 257 -12.43 8.66 16.15
C ARG A 257 -11.15 7.88 15.86
N GLY A 258 -10.85 7.58 14.60
CA GLY A 258 -9.61 6.93 14.19
C GLY A 258 -8.37 7.75 14.50
N GLU A 259 -8.38 9.03 14.15
CA GLU A 259 -7.27 9.94 14.44
C GLU A 259 -7.07 10.11 15.95
N GLN A 260 -8.16 10.27 16.70
CA GLN A 260 -8.10 10.38 18.15
C GLN A 260 -7.55 9.08 18.79
N LEU A 261 -8.05 7.93 18.36
CA LEU A 261 -7.60 6.63 18.84
C LEU A 261 -6.11 6.41 18.51
N GLU A 262 -5.65 6.82 17.33
CA GLU A 262 -4.23 6.72 16.97
C GLU A 262 -3.36 7.58 17.89
N LEU A 263 -3.73 8.85 18.12
CA LEU A 263 -3.00 9.74 19.02
C LEU A 263 -2.93 9.19 20.44
N GLU A 264 -4.06 8.71 20.97
CA GLU A 264 -4.13 8.13 22.31
C GLU A 264 -3.38 6.80 22.40
N TRP A 265 -3.55 5.90 21.43
CA TRP A 265 -2.89 4.60 21.40
C TRP A 265 -1.38 4.74 21.21
N VAL A 266 -0.91 5.61 20.32
CA VAL A 266 0.53 5.92 20.14
C VAL A 266 1.09 6.61 21.39
N GLY A 267 0.36 7.58 21.94
CA GLY A 267 0.70 8.33 23.15
C GLY A 267 0.76 7.50 24.44
N GLY A 268 0.31 6.24 24.39
CA GLY A 268 0.44 5.29 25.50
C GLY A 268 -0.74 5.29 26.46
N ALA A 269 -1.91 5.77 26.02
CA ALA A 269 -3.14 5.61 26.77
C ALA A 269 -3.41 4.12 27.05
N SER A 270 -3.79 3.82 28.29
CA SER A 270 -4.18 2.49 28.74
C SER A 270 -5.71 2.37 28.75
N TRP A 271 -6.21 1.26 28.20
CA TRP A 271 -7.62 0.89 28.15
C TRP A 271 -7.79 -0.45 28.85
#